data_AF-A0A2E2RVL6-F1
#
_entry.id   AF-A0A2E2RVL6-F1
#
_cell.length_a   1.000
_cell.length_b   1.000
_cell.length_c   1.000
_cell.angle_alpha   90.00
_cell.angle_beta   90.00
_cell.angle_gamma   90.00
#
_symmetry.space_group_name_H-M   'P 1'
#
loop_
_entity.id
_entity.type
_entity.pdbx_description
1 polymer ?
#
loop_
_entity_poly.entity_id
_entity_poly.type
_entity_poly.pdbx_seq_one_letter_code
_entity_poly.pdbx_strand_id
1 'polypeptide(L)'
;MGIFARIADRMDRQSGLMGAMLKRRHVDLENLVGAGSDMQMGAAIRSCMACRSSGECQNWLESDDGTEPDFCPNARFFDQYAK
;
A
#
# COMPACT_ATOMS: atom_id res chain seq x y z
N MET A 1 5.13 5.10 26.22
CA MET A 1 4.08 4.85 25.21
C MET A 1 3.35 3.54 25.48
N GLY A 2 2.01 3.57 25.50
CA GLY A 2 1.17 2.37 25.62
C GLY A 2 1.07 1.57 24.32
N ILE A 3 0.51 0.36 24.38
CA ILE A 3 0.35 -0.55 23.22
C ILE A 3 -0.58 0.07 22.16
N PHE A 4 -1.69 0.68 22.58
CA PHE A 4 -2.65 1.32 21.67
C PHE A 4 -2.03 2.44 20.83
N ALA A 5 -1.18 3.29 21.42
CA ALA A 5 -0.48 4.36 20.70
C ALA A 5 0.40 3.79 19.57
N ARG A 6 1.16 2.71 19.86
CA ARG A 6 2.00 2.06 18.84
C ARG A 6 1.20 1.46 17.68
N ILE A 7 0.00 0.95 17.97
CA ILE A 7 -0.90 0.41 16.94
C ILE A 7 -1.42 1.54 16.06
N ALA A 8 -1.88 2.65 16.67
CA ALA A 8 -2.35 3.83 15.94
C ALA A 8 -1.24 4.42 15.05
N ASP A 9 -0.04 4.64 15.60
CA ASP A 9 1.12 5.14 14.85
C ASP A 9 1.44 4.27 13.63
N ARG A 10 1.30 2.94 13.78
CA ARG A 10 1.51 1.99 12.69
C ARG A 10 0.41 2.09 11.63
N MET A 11 -0.85 2.24 12.04
CA MET A 11 -1.99 2.41 11.12
C MET A 11 -1.86 3.70 10.32
N ASP A 12 -1.53 4.81 10.98
CA ASP A 12 -1.34 6.10 10.33
C ASP A 12 -0.18 6.04 9.33
N ARG A 13 0.96 5.46 9.73
CA ARG A 13 2.10 5.30 8.83
C ARG A 13 1.77 4.43 7.63
N GLN A 14 1.18 3.25 7.83
CA GLN A 14 0.89 2.33 6.73
C GLN A 14 -0.20 2.84 5.81
N SER A 15 -1.24 3.51 6.33
CA SER A 15 -2.27 4.12 5.50
C SER A 15 -1.70 5.24 4.61
N GLY A 16 -0.79 6.07 5.15
CA GLY A 16 -0.07 7.07 4.38
C GLY A 16 0.78 6.48 3.25
N LEU A 17 1.57 5.45 3.56
CA LEU A 17 2.42 4.76 2.57
C LEU A 17 1.58 4.09 1.48
N MET A 18 0.53 3.35 1.86
CA MET A 18 -0.39 2.70 0.92
C MET A 18 -1.06 3.72 0.00
N GLY A 19 -1.53 4.84 0.55
CA GLY A 19 -2.14 5.92 -0.24
C GLY A 19 -1.17 6.53 -1.25
N ALA A 20 0.10 6.71 -0.86
CA ALA A 20 1.13 7.20 -1.77
C ALA A 20 1.49 6.18 -2.87
N MET A 21 1.55 4.88 -2.54
CA MET A 21 1.75 3.80 -3.52
C MET A 21 0.63 3.79 -4.58
N LEU A 22 -0.63 3.81 -4.15
CA LEU A 22 -1.79 3.82 -5.05
C LEU A 22 -1.74 5.00 -6.03
N LYS A 23 -1.39 6.20 -5.52
CA LYS A 23 -1.24 7.40 -6.35
C LYS A 23 -0.09 7.27 -7.34
N ARG A 24 1.11 6.86 -6.88
CA ARG A 24 2.31 6.75 -7.70
C ARG A 24 2.17 5.68 -8.79
N ARG A 25 1.45 4.60 -8.50
CA ARG A 25 1.17 3.51 -9.46
C ARG A 25 -0.09 3.74 -10.29
N HIS A 26 -0.72 4.91 -10.20
CA HIS A 26 -1.94 5.26 -10.93
C HIS A 26 -3.03 4.18 -10.81
N VAL A 27 -3.18 3.60 -9.62
CA VAL A 27 -4.15 2.53 -9.37
C VAL A 27 -5.55 3.10 -9.52
N ASP A 28 -6.34 2.49 -10.38
CA ASP A 28 -7.70 2.92 -10.61
C ASP A 28 -8.65 2.47 -9.51
N LEU A 29 -8.87 3.38 -8.57
CA LEU A 29 -9.79 3.17 -7.48
C LEU A 29 -11.25 3.03 -7.94
N GLU A 30 -11.65 3.59 -9.09
CA GLU A 30 -13.02 3.50 -9.58
C GLU A 30 -13.34 2.07 -10.04
N ASN A 31 -12.43 1.43 -10.78
CA ASN A 31 -12.56 0.01 -11.14
C ASN A 31 -12.45 -0.92 -9.93
N LEU A 32 -11.77 -0.50 -8.86
CA LEU A 32 -11.65 -1.26 -7.61
C LEU A 32 -12.96 -1.33 -6.80
N VAL A 33 -13.93 -0.45 -7.07
CA VAL A 33 -15.25 -0.45 -6.41
C VAL A 33 -16.28 -1.34 -7.16
N GLY A 34 -15.85 -2.02 -8.23
CA GLY A 34 -16.68 -2.98 -8.96
C GLY A 34 -16.99 -4.27 -8.20
N ALA A 35 -18.01 -5.01 -8.64
CA ALA A 35 -18.45 -6.26 -8.02
C ALA A 35 -17.36 -7.35 -8.05
N GLY A 36 -16.58 -7.45 -6.96
CA GLY A 36 -15.58 -8.52 -6.73
C GLY A 36 -14.19 -8.05 -6.29
N SER A 37 -13.88 -6.76 -6.38
CA SER A 37 -12.56 -6.20 -6.05
C SER A 37 -12.44 -5.73 -4.59
N ASP A 38 -13.54 -5.54 -3.87
CA ASP A 38 -13.55 -5.18 -2.44
C ASP A 38 -12.76 -6.17 -1.56
N MET A 39 -12.89 -7.47 -1.86
CA MET A 39 -12.19 -8.52 -1.12
C MET A 39 -10.67 -8.47 -1.36
N GLN A 40 -10.26 -8.13 -2.59
CA GLN A 40 -8.86 -7.99 -2.97
C GLN A 40 -8.25 -6.73 -2.35
N MET A 41 -8.98 -5.61 -2.35
CA MET A 41 -8.56 -4.38 -1.67
C MET A 41 -8.41 -4.59 -0.16
N GLY A 42 -9.39 -5.26 0.47
CA GLY A 42 -9.30 -5.62 1.89
C GLY A 42 -8.10 -6.52 2.21
N ALA A 43 -7.77 -7.46 1.32
CA ALA A 43 -6.57 -8.29 1.46
C ALA A 43 -5.28 -7.47 1.31
N ALA A 44 -5.21 -6.57 0.34
CA ALA A 44 -4.07 -5.67 0.14
C ALA A 44 -3.84 -4.75 1.35
N ILE A 45 -4.91 -4.18 1.92
CA ILE A 45 -4.84 -3.35 3.13
C ILE A 45 -4.26 -4.15 4.30
N ARG A 46 -4.77 -5.36 4.57
CA ARG A 46 -4.26 -6.21 5.67
C ARG A 46 -2.79 -6.59 5.46
N SER A 47 -2.41 -6.91 4.22
CA SER A 47 -1.04 -7.22 3.83
C SER A 47 -0.10 -6.03 4.09
N CYS A 48 -0.50 -4.82 3.67
CA CYS A 48 0.27 -3.59 3.93
C CYS A 48 0.39 -3.32 5.44
N MET A 49 -0.70 -3.44 6.18
CA MET A 49 -0.72 -3.28 7.64
C MET A 49 0.20 -4.25 8.38
N ALA A 50 0.44 -5.44 7.84
CA ALA A 50 1.37 -6.44 8.38
C ALA A 50 2.82 -6.29 7.87
N CYS A 51 3.04 -5.51 6.81
CA CYS A 51 4.35 -5.36 6.16
C CYS A 51 5.42 -4.78 7.09
N ARG A 52 6.64 -5.34 7.03
CA ARG A 52 7.80 -4.90 7.81
C ARG A 52 8.76 -3.98 7.06
N SER A 53 8.61 -3.86 5.74
CA SER A 53 9.46 -3.05 4.86
C SER A 53 8.95 -1.62 4.66
N SER A 54 8.35 -1.01 5.70
CA SER A 54 7.81 0.36 5.60
C SER A 54 8.90 1.44 5.43
N GLY A 55 10.14 1.16 5.85
CA GLY A 55 11.29 2.03 5.58
C GLY A 55 11.68 2.01 4.10
N GLU A 56 11.79 0.82 3.51
CA GLU A 56 12.06 0.64 2.08
C GLU A 56 10.94 1.25 1.22
N CYS A 57 9.68 1.07 1.65
CA CYS A 57 8.52 1.69 1.01
C CYS A 57 8.63 3.21 0.95
N GLN A 58 8.98 3.84 2.07
CA GLN A 58 9.16 5.28 2.12
C GLN A 58 10.31 5.74 1.21
N ASN A 59 11.47 5.08 1.29
CA ASN A 59 12.62 5.43 0.46
C ASN A 59 12.31 5.30 -1.04
N TRP A 60 11.60 4.24 -1.44
CA TRP A 60 11.17 4.07 -2.82
C TRP A 60 10.20 5.17 -3.24
N LEU A 61 9.21 5.51 -2.41
CA LEU A 61 8.25 6.59 -2.67
C LEU A 61 8.91 7.97 -2.81
N GLU A 62 10.03 8.20 -2.13
CA GLU A 62 10.81 9.45 -2.19
C GLU A 62 11.82 9.46 -3.36
N SER A 63 12.13 8.29 -3.95
CA SER A 63 13.04 8.17 -5.09
C SER A 63 12.34 8.50 -6.41
N ASP A 64 13.11 8.81 -7.47
CA ASP A 64 12.59 8.92 -8.86
C ASP A 64 12.49 7.56 -9.58
N ASP A 65 12.65 6.45 -8.85
CA ASP A 65 12.62 5.11 -9.44
C ASP A 65 11.18 4.65 -9.75
N GLY A 66 10.76 4.74 -11.01
CA GLY A 66 9.44 4.28 -11.45
C GLY A 66 9.27 2.75 -11.45
N THR A 67 10.34 1.99 -11.22
CA THR A 67 10.32 0.53 -11.27
C THR A 67 9.50 -0.05 -10.13
N GLU A 68 8.91 -1.21 -10.36
CA GLU A 68 8.16 -1.93 -9.35
C GLU A 68 9.06 -2.37 -8.18
N PRO A 69 8.65 -2.11 -6.93
CA PRO A 69 9.44 -2.54 -5.79
C PRO A 69 9.23 -4.03 -5.49
N ASP A 70 10.30 -4.82 -5.60
CA ASP A 70 10.31 -6.26 -5.26
C ASP A 70 9.96 -6.56 -3.79
N PHE A 71 10.19 -5.59 -2.88
CA PHE A 71 9.87 -5.76 -1.46
C PHE A 71 8.37 -5.66 -1.16
N CYS A 72 7.57 -5.09 -2.05
CA CYS A 72 6.18 -4.76 -1.74
C CYS A 72 5.28 -5.99 -1.87
N PRO A 73 4.59 -6.44 -0.80
CA PRO A 73 3.74 -7.63 -0.87
C PRO A 73 2.47 -7.40 -1.70
N ASN A 74 2.17 -6.15 -2.07
CA ASN A 74 1.04 -5.77 -2.90
C ASN A 74 1.45 -5.34 -4.31
N ALA A 75 2.73 -5.51 -4.70
CA ALA A 75 3.25 -5.02 -5.97
C ALA A 75 2.40 -5.52 -7.17
N ARG A 76 2.20 -6.83 -7.23
CA ARG A 76 1.31 -7.48 -8.21
C ARG A 76 -0.13 -6.97 -8.18
N PHE A 77 -0.68 -6.69 -7.00
CA PHE A 77 -2.04 -6.13 -6.89
C PHE A 77 -2.08 -4.73 -7.48
N PHE A 78 -1.10 -3.87 -7.19
CA PHE A 78 -1.06 -2.54 -7.79
C PHE A 78 -0.88 -2.59 -9.30
N ASP A 79 -0.04 -3.49 -9.80
CA ASP A 79 0.17 -3.65 -11.23
C ASP A 79 -1.11 -4.07 -11.98
N GLN A 80 -1.87 -5.01 -11.41
CA GLN A 80 -3.15 -5.47 -11.96
C GLN A 80 -4.19 -4.35 -12.13
N TYR A 81 -4.12 -3.30 -11.29
CA TYR A 81 -5.08 -2.20 -11.27
C TYR A 81 -4.46 -0.84 -11.66
N ALA A 82 -3.19 -0.81 -12.05
CA ALA A 82 -2.54 0.37 -12.58
C ALA A 82 -3.11 0.73 -13.95
N LYS A 83 -3.25 2.02 -14.23
CA LYS A 83 -3.68 2.56 -15.53
C LYS A 83 -2.59 3.42 -16.16
#